data_AF-A0A2A5W116-F1
#
_entry.id   AF-A0A2A5W116-F1
#
_cell.length_a   1.000
_cell.length_b   1.000
_cell.length_c   1.000
_cell.angle_alpha   90.00
_cell.angle_beta   90.00
_cell.angle_gamma   90.00
#
_symmetry.space_group_name_H-M   'P 1'
#
loop_
_entity.id
_entity.type
_entity.pdbx_description
1 polymer ?
#
loop_
_entity_poly.entity_id
_entity_poly.type
_entity_poly.pdbx_seq_one_letter_code
_entity_poly.pdbx_strand_id
1 'polypeptide(L)' 'MDFENCLNMDPHLLVGLINTAIRNQHGSLQELCASHQLESTALIEKLAKAGYAFFPEQQQFR' A
#
# COMPACT_ATOMS: atom_id res chain seq x y z
N MET A 1 -11.50 7.88 -3.91
CA MET A 1 -10.32 7.31 -4.58
C MET A 1 -10.44 5.82 -4.40
N ASP A 2 -10.88 5.14 -5.44
CA ASP A 2 -11.15 3.71 -5.41
C ASP A 2 -9.82 2.98 -5.57
N PHE A 3 -9.31 2.47 -4.45
CA PHE A 3 -8.10 1.63 -4.45
C PHE A 3 -8.35 0.27 -5.12
N GLU A 4 -9.58 -0.03 -5.52
CA GLU A 4 -9.98 -1.23 -6.24
C GLU A 4 -9.11 -1.48 -7.49
N ASN A 5 -8.53 -0.44 -8.08
CA ASN A 5 -7.65 -0.55 -9.24
C ASN A 5 -6.15 -0.32 -8.95
N CYS A 6 -5.75 -0.26 -7.67
CA CYS A 6 -4.34 -0.07 -7.28
C CYS A 6 -3.42 -1.19 -7.81
N LEU A 7 -3.96 -2.41 -7.98
CA LEU A 7 -3.25 -3.53 -8.59
C LEU A 7 -2.92 -3.31 -10.08
N ASN A 8 -3.62 -2.40 -10.78
CA ASN A 8 -3.30 -2.04 -12.17
C ASN A 8 -2.43 -0.78 -12.27
N MET A 9 -2.23 -0.04 -11.17
CA MET A 9 -1.35 1.13 -11.18
C MET A 9 0.13 0.73 -11.26
N ASP A 10 0.93 1.69 -11.71
CA ASP A 10 2.38 1.59 -11.67
C ASP A 10 2.84 1.43 -10.21
N PRO A 11 3.63 0.41 -9.89
CA PRO A 11 4.04 0.13 -8.51
C PRO A 11 4.84 1.29 -7.88
N HIS A 12 5.57 2.10 -8.66
CA HIS A 12 6.30 3.27 -8.15
C HIS A 12 5.37 4.43 -7.79
N LEU A 13 4.20 4.51 -8.42
CA LEU A 13 3.16 5.46 -8.01
C LEU A 13 2.35 4.91 -6.84
N LEU A 14 2.05 3.62 -6.88
CA LEU A 14 1.31 2.92 -5.84
C LEU A 14 2.00 3.05 -4.49
N VAL A 15 3.32 2.86 -4.42
CA VAL A 15 4.09 2.96 -3.16
C VAL A 15 3.93 4.32 -2.49
N GLY A 16 3.99 5.42 -3.26
CA GLY A 16 3.84 6.77 -2.75
C GLY A 16 2.41 7.05 -2.28
N LEU A 17 1.43 6.54 -3.02
CA LEU A 17 0.01 6.68 -2.69
C LEU A 17 -0.33 5.93 -1.40
N ILE A 18 0.14 4.68 -1.25
CA ILE A 18 -0.03 3.86 -0.05
C ILE A 18 0.66 4.52 1.15
N ASN A 19 1.92 4.92 1.03
CA ASN A 19 2.64 5.59 2.12
C ASN A 19 1.95 6.87 2.58
N THR A 20 1.45 7.66 1.63
CA THR A 20 0.72 8.90 1.94
C THR A 20 -0.63 8.61 2.59
N ALA A 21 -1.35 7.59 2.11
CA ALA A 21 -2.64 7.20 2.67
C ALA A 21 -2.51 6.60 4.08
N ILE A 22 -1.47 5.81 4.33
CA ILE A 22 -1.16 5.30 5.66
C ILE A 22 -0.85 6.49 6.60
N ARG A 23 0.07 7.39 6.21
CA ARG A 23 0.48 8.52 7.06
C ARG A 23 -0.67 9.48 7.39
N ASN A 24 -1.55 9.76 6.43
CA ASN A 24 -2.57 10.81 6.59
C ASN A 24 -3.93 10.29 7.08
N GLN A 25 -4.30 9.03 6.77
CA GLN A 25 -5.69 8.59 6.91
C GLN A 25 -5.86 7.34 7.79
N HIS A 26 -4.90 6.40 7.77
CA HIS A 26 -5.14 5.07 8.33
C HIS A 26 -4.17 4.65 9.42
N GLY A 27 -3.01 5.29 9.57
CA GLY A 27 -1.99 4.91 10.56
C GLY A 27 -1.26 3.59 10.25
N SER A 28 -1.94 2.62 9.63
CA SER A 28 -1.37 1.32 9.26
C SER A 28 -1.83 0.80 7.90
N LEU A 29 -1.02 -0.07 7.29
CA LEU A 29 -1.39 -0.75 6.03
C LEU A 29 -2.64 -1.63 6.18
N GLN A 30 -2.81 -2.26 7.35
CA GLN A 30 -3.96 -3.12 7.62
C GLN A 30 -5.27 -2.32 7.66
N GLU A 31 -5.26 -1.14 8.30
CA GLU A 31 -6.43 -0.25 8.36
C GLU A 31 -6.79 0.28 6.98
N LEU A 32 -5.80 0.66 6.17
CA LEU A 32 -6.01 1.03 4.77
C LEU A 32 -6.68 -0.11 3.99
N CYS A 33 -6.15 -1.33 4.12
CA CYS A 33 -6.72 -2.50 3.45
C CYS A 33 -8.14 -2.80 3.92
N ALA A 34 -8.43 -2.70 5.21
CA ALA A 34 -9.76 -2.92 5.76
C ALA A 34 -10.77 -1.88 5.24
N SER A 35 -10.38 -0.58 5.22
CA SER A 35 -11.24 0.51 4.73
C SER A 35 -11.54 0.42 3.24
N HIS A 36 -10.59 -0.09 2.45
CA HIS A 36 -10.70 -0.14 0.99
C HIS A 36 -10.93 -1.55 0.43
N GLN A 37 -11.18 -2.55 1.28
CA GLN A 37 -11.34 -3.96 0.90
C GLN A 37 -10.20 -4.46 0.00
N LEU A 38 -8.96 -4.13 0.37
CA LEU A 38 -7.76 -4.56 -0.32
C LEU A 38 -7.09 -5.71 0.43
N GLU A 39 -6.36 -6.52 -0.32
CA GLU A 39 -5.48 -7.55 0.24
C GLU A 39 -4.07 -6.98 0.44
N SER A 40 -3.69 -6.80 1.70
CA SER A 40 -2.35 -6.29 2.08
C SER A 40 -1.24 -7.19 1.55
N THR A 41 -1.44 -8.51 1.57
CA THR A 41 -0.51 -9.50 1.02
C THR A 41 -0.27 -9.29 -0.48
N ALA A 42 -1.35 -9.15 -1.27
CA ALA A 42 -1.24 -8.94 -2.72
C ALA A 42 -0.52 -7.62 -3.06
N LEU A 43 -0.76 -6.59 -2.24
CA LEU A 43 -0.11 -5.30 -2.37
C LEU A 43 1.39 -5.38 -2.07
N ILE A 44 1.75 -6.07 -0.97
CA ILE A 44 3.14 -6.32 -0.59
C ILE A 44 3.85 -7.13 -1.67
N GLU A 45 3.25 -8.19 -2.20
CA GLU A 45 3.84 -8.98 -3.28
C GLU A 45 4.04 -8.18 -4.56
N LYS A 46 3.06 -7.34 -4.94
CA LYS A 46 3.17 -6.48 -6.13
C LYS A 46 4.30 -5.45 -5.97
N LEU A 47 4.38 -4.82 -4.80
CA LEU A 47 5.41 -3.84 -4.48
C LEU A 47 6.79 -4.51 -4.36
N ALA A 48 6.87 -5.71 -3.77
CA ALA A 48 8.08 -6.51 -3.70
C ALA A 48 8.62 -6.91 -5.08
N LYS A 49 7.73 -7.27 -6.02
CA LYS A 49 8.11 -7.52 -7.43
C LYS A 49 8.70 -6.28 -8.11
N ALA A 50 8.35 -5.09 -7.65
CA ALA A 50 8.92 -3.82 -8.10
C ALA A 50 10.17 -3.38 -7.32
N GLY A 51 10.58 -4.15 -6.30
CA GLY A 51 11.75 -3.86 -5.47
C GLY A 51 11.45 -3.11 -4.17
N TYR A 52 10.18 -2.97 -3.79
CA TYR A 52 9.77 -2.30 -2.55
C TYR A 52 9.43 -3.31 -1.45
N ALA A 53 9.93 -3.08 -0.23
CA ALA A 53 9.63 -3.87 0.96
C ALA A 53 8.75 -3.07 1.94
N PHE A 54 7.84 -3.76 2.62
CA PHE A 54 7.02 -3.16 3.66
C PHE A 54 7.74 -3.16 5.01
N PHE A 55 7.82 -2.00 5.66
CA PHE A 55 8.43 -1.80 6.97
C PHE A 55 7.33 -1.53 8.01
N PRO A 56 6.88 -2.54 8.77
CA PRO A 56 5.80 -2.39 9.74
C PRO A 56 6.17 -1.44 10.90
N GLU A 57 7.44 -1.31 11.26
CA GLU A 57 7.88 -0.37 12.31
C GLU A 57 7.64 1.09 11.92
N GLN A 58 7.67 1.39 10.62
CA GLN A 58 7.49 2.75 10.11
C GLN A 58 6.17 2.91 9.35
N GLN A 59 5.37 1.84 9.26
CA GLN A 59 4.12 1.77 8.50
C GLN A 59 4.25 2.36 7.08
N GLN A 60 5.34 1.99 6.38
CA GLN A 60 5.62 2.46 5.02
C GLN A 60 6.37 1.42 4.20
N PHE A 61 6.31 1.58 2.87
CA PHE A 61 7.10 0.84 1.91
C PHE A 61 8.36 1.61 1.52
N ARG A 62 9.46 0.89 1.30
CA ARG A 62 10.77 1.42 0.88
C ARG A 62 11.45 0.57 -0.17
#